data_AF-A0A535E127-F1
#
_entry.id   AF-A0A535E127-F1
#
_cell.length_a   1.000
_cell.length_b   1.000
_cell.length_c   1.000
_cell.angle_alpha   90.00
_cell.angle_beta   90.00
_cell.angle_gamma   90.00
#
_symmetry.space_group_name_H-M   'P 1'
#
loop_
_entity.id
_entity.type
_entity.pdbx_description
1 polymer ?
#
loop_
_entity_poly.entity_id
_entity_poly.type
_entity_poly.pdbx_seq_one_letter_code
_entity_poly.pdbx_strand_id
1 'polypeptide(L)'
;MTVTTAPLPFDQLAGDASSPTRLAFEVPGEPQPQGSTKAFKHRHSGRVMVTSDNTRLRPWRDAVCWHARQALFGREPLIGPVKVRVEFRFARPGGHFGKRGLRPAAPREHVVRPDLDKLVRALLDALSDAGIWRDDAQVVETRARKQYHERPGAVVEITPVEAIRAASTRVGLADVKEAG
;
A
#
# COMPACT_ATOMS: atom_id res chain seq x y z
N MET A 1 4.58 5.66 39.21
CA MET A 1 4.70 4.26 38.73
C MET A 1 4.30 4.26 37.27
N THR A 2 5.25 4.17 36.35
CA THR A 2 5.01 4.17 34.90
C THR A 2 4.57 2.78 34.46
N VAL A 3 3.33 2.65 34.00
CA VAL A 3 2.82 1.40 33.43
C VAL A 3 3.33 1.31 31.99
N THR A 4 4.37 0.52 31.77
CA THR A 4 4.81 0.09 30.44
C THR A 4 3.80 -0.92 29.91
N THR A 5 2.93 -0.48 29.00
CA THR A 5 2.11 -1.39 28.20
C THR A 5 2.97 -1.92 27.05
N ALA A 6 3.30 -3.21 27.10
CA ALA A 6 3.90 -3.92 25.99
C ALA A 6 2.85 -4.14 24.88
N PRO A 7 3.22 -4.15 23.59
CA PRO A 7 2.27 -4.44 22.51
C PRO A 7 1.80 -5.89 22.61
N LEU A 8 0.49 -6.09 22.58
CA LEU A 8 -0.13 -7.42 22.62
C LEU A 8 0.15 -8.22 21.33
N PRO A 9 0.27 -9.55 21.42
CA PRO A 9 0.43 -10.43 20.26
C PRO A 9 -0.80 -10.40 19.34
N PHE A 10 -0.56 -10.53 18.03
CA PHE A 10 -1.51 -10.36 16.92
C PHE A 10 -2.74 -11.29 16.95
N ASP A 11 -2.71 -12.36 17.72
CA ASP A 11 -3.66 -13.48 17.62
C ASP A 11 -4.87 -13.39 18.57
N GLN A 12 -5.02 -12.28 19.33
CA GLN A 12 -5.96 -12.24 20.45
C GLN A 12 -6.88 -11.01 20.50
N LEU A 13 -7.51 -10.67 19.37
CA LEU A 13 -8.66 -9.75 19.34
C LEU A 13 -9.85 -10.43 18.66
N ALA A 14 -10.57 -11.22 19.46
CA ALA A 14 -11.92 -11.64 19.13
C ALA A 14 -12.87 -10.43 19.25
N GLY A 15 -13.49 -10.08 18.12
CA GLY A 15 -14.80 -9.46 17.97
C GLY A 15 -15.20 -8.33 18.93
N ASP A 16 -14.89 -7.08 18.53
CA ASP A 16 -15.81 -5.96 18.74
C ASP A 16 -16.08 -5.29 17.38
N ALA A 17 -17.34 -5.04 17.07
CA ALA A 17 -17.83 -4.65 15.74
C ALA A 17 -17.54 -3.18 15.36
N SER A 18 -16.68 -2.48 16.10
CA SER A 18 -16.33 -1.07 15.83
C SER A 18 -14.87 -0.80 15.49
N SER A 19 -14.02 -1.82 15.40
CA SER A 19 -12.62 -1.60 15.00
C SER A 19 -12.52 -1.51 13.47
N PRO A 20 -11.92 -0.46 12.90
CA PRO A 20 -11.68 -0.39 11.46
C PRO A 20 -10.89 -1.62 11.02
N THR A 21 -11.54 -2.49 10.24
CA THR A 21 -10.96 -3.79 9.92
C THR A 21 -9.76 -3.62 9.00
N ARG A 22 -8.57 -3.96 9.53
CA ARG A 22 -7.30 -3.96 8.80
C ARG A 22 -7.33 -5.03 7.71
N LEU A 23 -6.79 -4.70 6.53
CA LEU A 23 -6.55 -5.66 5.45
C LEU A 23 -5.05 -5.97 5.37
N ALA A 24 -4.69 -7.24 5.23
CA ALA A 24 -3.32 -7.67 5.02
C ALA A 24 -3.27 -8.85 4.06
N PHE A 25 -2.34 -8.81 3.11
CA PHE A 25 -2.14 -9.88 2.12
C PHE A 25 -0.73 -9.86 1.55
N GLU A 26 -0.33 -11.00 0.97
CA GLU A 26 0.93 -11.16 0.25
C GLU A 26 0.65 -11.43 -1.23
N VAL A 27 1.36 -10.72 -2.10
CA VAL A 27 1.30 -10.88 -3.55
C VAL A 27 2.60 -11.55 -4.00
N PRO A 28 2.56 -12.77 -4.56
CA PRO A 28 3.74 -13.43 -5.09
C PRO A 28 4.17 -12.83 -6.43
N GLY A 29 5.45 -12.96 -6.76
CA GLY A 29 6.02 -12.50 -8.03
C GLY A 29 6.83 -11.22 -7.89
N GLU A 30 7.66 -10.91 -8.88
CA GLU A 30 8.57 -9.77 -8.78
C GLU A 30 7.83 -8.44 -8.96
N PRO A 31 7.89 -7.51 -7.99
CA PRO A 31 7.20 -6.24 -8.07
C PRO A 31 7.61 -5.42 -9.29
N GLN A 32 6.62 -4.90 -10.02
CA GLN A 32 6.85 -4.14 -11.24
C GLN A 32 6.55 -2.64 -11.03
N PRO A 33 7.45 -1.73 -11.44
CA PRO A 33 7.18 -0.30 -11.36
C PRO A 33 6.11 0.08 -12.35
N GLN A 34 5.38 1.15 -12.06
CA GLN A 34 4.61 1.76 -13.11
C GLN A 34 5.55 2.30 -14.19
N GLY A 35 5.29 1.90 -15.44
CA GLY A 35 5.99 2.40 -16.61
C GLY A 35 5.86 3.92 -16.79
N SER A 36 6.82 4.46 -17.53
CA SER A 36 6.77 5.84 -18.00
C SER A 36 5.91 5.88 -19.25
N THR A 37 4.88 6.73 -19.21
CA THR A 37 4.00 6.96 -20.36
C THR A 37 4.80 7.57 -21.50
N LYS A 38 4.96 6.82 -22.60
CA LYS A 38 5.56 7.36 -23.83
C LYS A 38 4.46 7.57 -24.86
N ALA A 39 4.28 8.81 -25.27
CA ALA A 39 3.37 9.20 -26.34
C ALA A 39 4.18 9.33 -27.63
N PHE A 40 3.82 8.55 -28.65
CA PHE A 40 4.41 8.68 -29.99
C PHE A 40 3.30 8.79 -31.04
N LYS A 41 3.49 9.65 -32.04
CA LYS A 41 2.58 9.74 -33.18
C LYS A 41 2.80 8.53 -34.08
N HIS A 42 1.76 7.74 -34.29
CA HIS A 42 1.79 6.64 -35.22
C HIS A 42 1.94 7.20 -36.65
N ARG A 43 3.10 6.94 -37.28
CA ARG A 43 3.56 7.60 -38.52
C ARG A 43 2.58 7.45 -39.69
N HIS A 44 1.76 6.40 -39.71
CA HIS A 44 0.79 6.13 -40.78
C HIS A 44 -0.65 6.56 -40.46
N SER A 45 -1.07 6.61 -39.19
CA SER A 45 -2.46 6.93 -38.84
C SER A 45 -2.62 8.32 -38.21
N GLY A 46 -1.52 9.00 -37.90
CA GLY A 46 -1.53 10.30 -37.22
C GLY A 46 -2.00 10.28 -35.77
N ARG A 47 -2.50 9.13 -35.27
CA ARG A 47 -2.98 8.96 -33.89
C ARG A 47 -1.81 8.95 -32.91
N VAL A 48 -1.97 9.64 -31.79
CA VAL A 48 -1.03 9.54 -30.67
C VAL A 48 -1.27 8.20 -29.98
N MET A 49 -0.30 7.29 -30.06
CA MET A 49 -0.30 6.06 -29.30
C MET A 49 0.41 6.30 -27.97
N VAL A 50 -0.27 5.94 -26.89
CA VAL A 50 0.23 6.02 -25.54
C VAL A 50 0.50 4.59 -25.08
N THR A 51 1.77 4.22 -24.96
CA THR A 51 2.16 2.88 -24.52
C THR A 51 2.95 2.97 -23.21
N SER A 52 2.66 2.05 -22.29
CA SER A 52 3.49 1.83 -21.10
C SER A 52 4.70 1.00 -21.49
N ASP A 53 5.90 1.44 -21.12
CA ASP A 53 7.16 0.75 -21.45
C ASP A 53 7.38 -0.54 -20.65
N ASN A 54 6.58 -0.80 -19.61
CA ASN A 54 6.66 -2.01 -18.82
C ASN A 54 5.57 -3.03 -19.20
N THR A 55 5.92 -3.98 -20.06
CA THR A 55 5.01 -5.06 -20.48
C THR A 55 4.64 -6.04 -19.35
N ARG A 56 5.44 -6.09 -18.27
CA ARG A 56 5.22 -6.97 -17.11
C ARG A 56 4.32 -6.35 -16.04
N LEU A 57 4.02 -5.05 -16.18
CA LEU A 57 3.20 -4.31 -15.24
C LEU A 57 1.77 -4.86 -15.13
N ARG A 58 1.14 -5.20 -16.26
CA ARG A 58 -0.25 -5.67 -16.26
C ARG A 58 -0.42 -6.98 -15.48
N PRO A 59 0.36 -8.05 -15.75
CA PRO A 59 0.31 -9.26 -14.92
C PRO A 59 0.55 -9.00 -13.43
N TRP A 60 1.47 -8.09 -13.10
CA TRP A 60 1.71 -7.72 -11.71
C TRP A 60 0.50 -7.04 -11.05
N ARG A 61 -0.12 -6.06 -11.73
CA ARG A 61 -1.33 -5.39 -11.22
C ARG A 61 -2.49 -6.38 -11.10
N ASP A 62 -2.66 -7.28 -12.07
CA ASP A 62 -3.70 -8.32 -12.03
C ASP A 62 -3.53 -9.24 -10.80
N ALA A 63 -2.28 -9.62 -10.47
CA ALA A 63 -1.98 -10.37 -9.26
C ALA A 63 -2.32 -9.59 -7.99
N VAL A 64 -1.91 -8.31 -7.91
CA VAL A 64 -2.27 -7.44 -6.78
C VAL A 64 -3.79 -7.36 -6.63
N CYS A 65 -4.52 -7.11 -7.72
CA CYS A 65 -5.97 -7.02 -7.71
C CYS A 65 -6.63 -8.31 -7.19
N TRP A 66 -6.16 -9.46 -7.64
CA TRP A 66 -6.67 -10.74 -7.20
C TRP A 66 -6.49 -10.91 -5.69
N HIS A 67 -5.27 -10.77 -5.18
CA HIS A 67 -4.97 -10.94 -3.75
C HIS A 67 -5.68 -9.91 -2.87
N ALA A 68 -5.80 -8.67 -3.34
CA ALA A 68 -6.52 -7.61 -2.66
C ALA A 68 -8.02 -7.92 -2.56
N ARG A 69 -8.66 -8.38 -3.65
CA ARG A 69 -10.06 -8.80 -3.63
C ARG A 69 -10.31 -10.01 -2.73
N GLN A 70 -9.39 -10.97 -2.71
CA GLN A 70 -9.48 -12.10 -1.77
C GLN A 70 -9.42 -11.62 -0.31
N ALA A 71 -8.57 -10.64 0.00
CA ALA A 71 -8.49 -10.06 1.34
C ALA A 71 -9.73 -9.23 1.72
N LEU A 72 -10.40 -8.63 0.75
CA LEU A 72 -11.65 -7.89 0.92
C LEU A 72 -12.90 -8.79 0.90
N PHE A 73 -12.79 -10.05 0.48
CA PHE A 73 -13.95 -10.91 0.20
C PHE A 73 -15.00 -10.91 1.32
N GLY A 74 -16.26 -10.63 0.96
CA GLY A 74 -17.38 -10.54 1.90
C GLY A 74 -17.44 -9.24 2.71
N ARG A 75 -16.64 -8.22 2.35
CA ARG A 75 -16.61 -6.91 3.01
C ARG A 75 -16.83 -5.79 2.00
N GLU A 76 -17.35 -4.67 2.48
CA GLU A 76 -17.46 -3.44 1.70
C GLU A 76 -16.10 -2.75 1.53
N PRO A 77 -15.91 -1.94 0.47
CA PRO A 77 -14.74 -1.09 0.32
C PRO A 77 -14.49 -0.21 1.54
N LEU A 78 -13.21 0.03 1.85
CA LEU A 78 -12.81 0.87 2.96
C LEU A 78 -13.25 2.33 2.72
N ILE A 79 -13.92 2.90 3.72
CA ILE A 79 -14.38 4.29 3.71
C ILE A 79 -13.54 5.12 4.68
N GLY A 80 -13.22 6.35 4.28
CA GLY A 80 -12.45 7.29 5.09
C GLY A 80 -10.92 7.15 4.90
N PRO A 81 -10.14 7.89 5.69
CA PRO A 81 -8.67 7.93 5.56
C PRO A 81 -8.04 6.57 5.87
N VAL A 82 -7.06 6.16 5.06
CA VAL A 82 -6.33 4.89 5.23
C VAL A 82 -4.81 5.11 5.23
N LYS A 83 -4.10 4.22 5.92
CA LYS A 83 -2.64 4.09 5.84
C LYS A 83 -2.28 2.82 5.09
N VAL A 84 -1.32 2.93 4.19
CA VAL A 84 -0.78 1.81 3.43
C VAL A 84 0.65 1.54 3.87
N ARG A 85 0.95 0.29 4.21
CA ARG A 85 2.32 -0.18 4.43
C ARG A 85 2.62 -1.28 3.43
N VAL A 86 3.78 -1.18 2.78
CA VAL A 86 4.23 -2.18 1.83
C VAL A 86 5.72 -2.50 1.98
N GLU A 87 6.03 -3.79 1.94
CA GLU A 87 7.38 -4.29 1.71
C GLU A 87 7.45 -4.95 0.34
N PHE A 88 8.21 -4.34 -0.58
CA PHE A 88 8.56 -4.94 -1.86
C PHE A 88 9.77 -5.85 -1.70
N ARG A 89 9.63 -7.09 -2.18
CA ARG A 89 10.62 -8.17 -2.08
C ARG A 89 11.10 -8.54 -3.48
N PHE A 90 12.40 -8.44 -3.69
CA PHE A 90 13.06 -8.77 -4.95
C PHE A 90 13.93 -10.00 -4.82
N ALA A 91 14.05 -10.77 -5.90
CA ALA A 91 14.96 -11.90 -5.94
C ALA A 91 16.40 -11.46 -5.70
N ARG A 92 17.12 -12.20 -4.87
CA ARG A 92 18.53 -11.91 -4.60
C ARG A 92 19.40 -12.36 -5.79
N PRO A 93 20.26 -11.48 -6.34
CA PRO A 93 21.13 -11.85 -7.46
C PRO A 93 22.17 -12.88 -7.03
N GLY A 94 22.56 -13.76 -7.95
CA GLY A 94 23.54 -14.84 -7.71
C GLY A 94 24.89 -14.33 -7.18
N GLY A 95 25.32 -13.13 -7.58
CA GLY A 95 26.56 -12.51 -7.10
C GLY A 95 26.59 -12.22 -5.60
N HIS A 96 25.44 -12.21 -4.92
CA HIS A 96 25.37 -12.08 -3.46
C HIS A 96 25.72 -13.38 -2.74
N PHE A 97 25.80 -14.50 -3.44
CA PHE A 97 26.17 -15.80 -2.89
C PHE A 97 27.65 -16.09 -3.16
N GLY A 98 28.29 -16.75 -2.21
CA GLY A 98 29.62 -17.34 -2.35
C GLY A 98 29.55 -18.86 -2.12
N LYS A 99 30.71 -19.51 -2.02
CA LYS A 99 30.80 -20.97 -1.79
C LYS A 99 30.09 -21.45 -0.52
N ARG A 100 29.93 -20.57 0.48
CA ARG A 100 29.31 -20.85 1.80
C ARG A 100 27.91 -20.22 1.96
N GLY A 101 27.27 -19.82 0.84
CA GLY A 101 25.97 -19.11 0.84
C GLY A 101 26.12 -17.57 0.79
N LEU A 102 25.07 -16.86 1.20
CA LEU A 102 25.17 -15.76 2.16
C LEU A 102 26.46 -14.91 2.22
N ARG A 103 26.86 -14.07 1.24
CA ARG A 103 28.06 -13.23 1.47
C ARG A 103 27.81 -12.22 2.60
N PRO A 104 28.71 -12.06 3.58
CA PRO A 104 28.53 -11.06 4.66
C PRO A 104 28.38 -9.63 4.15
N ALA A 105 29.03 -9.29 3.03
CA ALA A 105 28.94 -7.99 2.39
C ALA A 105 27.72 -7.83 1.45
N ALA A 106 26.86 -8.85 1.31
CA ALA A 106 25.70 -8.74 0.45
C ALA A 106 24.67 -7.77 1.05
N PRO A 107 24.22 -6.74 0.31
CA PRO A 107 23.27 -5.78 0.83
C PRO A 107 21.93 -6.46 1.12
N ARG A 108 21.23 -5.97 2.14
CA ARG A 108 19.85 -6.38 2.43
C ARG A 108 18.87 -5.60 1.57
N GLU A 109 19.16 -4.33 1.35
CA GLU A 109 18.31 -3.33 0.70
C GLU A 109 18.48 -3.40 -0.82
N HIS A 110 17.36 -3.29 -1.54
CA HIS A 110 17.36 -3.34 -3.00
C HIS A 110 17.62 -1.96 -3.60
N VAL A 111 18.89 -1.54 -3.64
CA VAL A 111 19.31 -0.19 -4.06
C VAL A 111 19.37 0.02 -5.58
N VAL A 112 19.03 -0.99 -6.38
CA VAL A 112 18.95 -0.87 -7.85
C VAL A 112 17.52 -0.56 -8.32
N ARG A 113 17.36 -0.20 -9.60
CA ARG A 113 16.04 -0.06 -10.24
C ARG A 113 15.21 -1.32 -10.01
N PRO A 114 13.89 -1.22 -9.77
CA PRO A 114 13.02 -0.05 -10.00
C PRO A 114 12.98 0.99 -8.86
N ASP A 115 12.54 2.21 -9.18
CA ASP A 115 12.36 3.30 -8.21
C ASP A 115 11.19 3.00 -7.25
N LEU A 116 11.35 3.33 -5.96
CA LEU A 116 10.39 2.95 -4.92
C LEU A 116 9.02 3.63 -5.12
N ASP A 117 9.01 4.90 -5.50
CA ASP A 117 7.80 5.68 -5.79
C ASP A 117 6.99 5.07 -6.96
N LYS A 118 7.65 4.56 -8.00
CA LYS A 118 6.98 3.91 -9.13
C LYS A 118 6.37 2.56 -8.75
N LEU A 119 6.99 1.84 -7.81
CA LEU A 119 6.42 0.61 -7.25
C LEU A 119 5.17 0.93 -6.43
N VAL A 120 5.25 1.94 -5.56
CA VAL A 120 4.11 2.42 -4.77
C VAL A 120 2.96 2.84 -5.68
N ARG A 121 3.25 3.60 -6.74
CA ARG A 121 2.24 4.03 -7.70
C ARG A 121 1.54 2.86 -8.39
N ALA A 122 2.30 1.88 -8.90
CA ALA A 122 1.71 0.68 -9.49
C ALA A 122 0.85 -0.13 -8.51
N LEU A 123 1.26 -0.19 -7.24
CA LEU A 123 0.48 -0.84 -6.19
C LEU A 123 -0.83 -0.09 -5.92
N LEU A 124 -0.78 1.21 -5.65
CA LEU A 124 -1.97 2.02 -5.35
C LEU A 124 -2.96 2.00 -6.52
N ASP A 125 -2.48 2.14 -7.76
CA ASP A 125 -3.30 2.04 -8.96
C ASP A 125 -4.00 0.66 -9.06
N ALA A 126 -3.34 -0.43 -8.65
CA ALA A 126 -3.96 -1.75 -8.62
C ALA A 126 -4.97 -1.92 -7.47
N LEU A 127 -4.72 -1.32 -6.31
CA LEU A 127 -5.67 -1.36 -5.18
C LEU A 127 -6.96 -0.59 -5.48
N SER A 128 -6.86 0.51 -6.23
CA SER A 128 -8.02 1.22 -6.77
C SER A 128 -8.80 0.35 -7.76
N ASP A 129 -8.11 -0.29 -8.72
CA ASP A 129 -8.75 -1.24 -9.67
C ASP A 129 -9.39 -2.46 -8.97
N ALA A 130 -8.83 -2.86 -7.83
CA ALA A 130 -9.35 -3.93 -7.01
C ALA A 130 -10.64 -3.55 -6.26
N GLY A 131 -10.95 -2.25 -6.13
CA GLY A 131 -12.08 -1.75 -5.38
C GLY A 131 -11.86 -1.76 -3.86
N ILE A 132 -10.61 -1.67 -3.38
CA ILE A 132 -10.32 -1.64 -1.95
C ILE A 132 -10.89 -0.39 -1.27
N TRP A 133 -10.93 0.72 -1.98
CA TRP A 133 -11.45 2.01 -1.57
C TRP A 133 -12.15 2.67 -2.76
N ARG A 134 -12.87 3.77 -2.50
CA ARG A 134 -13.55 4.52 -3.56
C ARG A 134 -12.57 5.37 -4.37
N ASP A 135 -11.58 5.95 -3.71
CA ASP A 135 -10.64 6.91 -4.30
C ASP A 135 -9.27 6.76 -3.62
N ASP A 136 -8.17 6.80 -4.39
CA ASP A 136 -6.82 6.73 -3.85
C ASP A 136 -6.46 7.99 -3.04
N ALA A 137 -7.20 9.09 -3.20
CA ALA A 137 -7.18 10.25 -2.32
C ALA A 137 -7.49 9.92 -0.84
N GLN A 138 -8.06 8.74 -0.55
CA GLN A 138 -8.23 8.25 0.83
C GLN A 138 -6.91 7.87 1.51
N VAL A 139 -5.82 7.65 0.76
CA VAL A 139 -4.52 7.25 1.34
C VAL A 139 -3.81 8.46 1.94
N VAL A 140 -3.77 8.54 3.27
CA VAL A 140 -3.17 9.68 4.00
C VAL A 140 -1.73 9.42 4.45
N GLU A 141 -1.29 8.17 4.46
CA GLU A 141 0.08 7.79 4.83
C GLU A 141 0.51 6.56 4.03
N THR A 142 1.69 6.61 3.39
CA THR A 142 2.31 5.45 2.76
C THR A 142 3.68 5.18 3.37
N ARG A 143 3.90 3.96 3.88
CA ARG A 143 5.21 3.46 4.30
C ARG A 143 5.67 2.36 3.37
N ALA A 144 6.70 2.63 2.58
CA ALA A 144 7.21 1.68 1.62
C ALA A 144 8.70 1.38 1.84
N ARG A 145 9.11 0.13 1.61
CA ARG A 145 10.52 -0.26 1.49
C ARG A 145 10.70 -1.31 0.42
N LYS A 146 11.92 -1.44 -0.11
CA LYS A 146 12.32 -2.53 -1.02
C LYS A 146 13.57 -3.25 -0.52
N GLN A 147 13.53 -4.56 -0.48
CA GLN A 147 14.64 -5.40 -0.02
C GLN A 147 14.80 -6.66 -0.87
N TYR A 148 15.98 -7.26 -0.81
CA TYR A 148 16.20 -8.60 -1.34
C TYR A 148 15.61 -9.65 -0.41
N HIS A 149 14.95 -10.66 -0.97
CA HIS A 149 14.30 -11.73 -0.23
C HIS A 149 14.30 -13.03 -1.05
N GLU A 150 14.17 -14.17 -0.38
CA GLU A 150 14.11 -15.49 -1.04
C GLU A 150 12.78 -15.73 -1.76
N ARG A 151 11.72 -15.08 -1.27
CA ARG A 151 10.38 -15.09 -1.86
C ARG A 151 10.07 -13.70 -2.42
N PRO A 152 10.21 -13.49 -3.75
CA PRO A 152 9.83 -12.24 -4.40
C PRO A 152 8.33 -12.00 -4.30
N GLY A 153 7.94 -10.75 -4.07
CA GLY A 153 6.55 -10.41 -3.80
C GLY A 153 6.36 -9.03 -3.22
N ALA A 154 5.14 -8.75 -2.76
CA ALA A 154 4.82 -7.61 -1.93
C ALA A 154 4.00 -8.06 -0.71
N VAL A 155 4.37 -7.62 0.48
CA VAL A 155 3.53 -7.75 1.67
C VAL A 155 2.85 -6.41 1.90
N VAL A 156 1.52 -6.41 1.86
CA VAL A 156 0.69 -5.20 1.87
C VAL A 156 -0.20 -5.23 3.10
N GLU A 157 -0.30 -4.07 3.75
CA GLU A 157 -1.14 -3.85 4.92
C GLU A 157 -1.84 -2.51 4.78
N ILE A 158 -3.16 -2.50 4.95
CA ILE A 158 -4.03 -1.34 4.81
C ILE A 158 -4.81 -1.19 6.09
N THR A 159 -4.67 -0.05 6.74
CA THR A 159 -5.29 0.24 8.05
C THR A 159 -6.12 1.49 7.93
N PRO A 160 -7.44 1.45 8.17
CA PRO A 160 -8.21 2.68 8.27
C PRO A 160 -7.77 3.49 9.49
N VAL A 161 -7.75 4.80 9.35
CA VAL A 161 -7.44 5.73 10.43
C VAL A 161 -8.76 6.08 11.10
N GLU A 162 -8.84 5.86 12.42
CA GLU A 162 -9.96 6.42 13.17
C GLU A 162 -9.99 7.93 12.95
N ALA A 163 -11.08 8.41 12.36
CA ALA A 163 -11.30 9.84 12.27
C ALA A 163 -11.27 10.39 13.71
N ILE A 164 -10.35 11.32 13.97
CA ILE A 164 -10.44 12.14 15.18
C ILE A 164 -11.83 12.76 15.13
N ARG A 165 -12.74 12.32 16.00
CA ARG A 165 -14.03 12.97 16.15
C ARG A 165 -13.70 14.39 16.58
N ALA A 166 -13.85 15.35 15.66
CA ALA A 166 -13.75 16.76 16.01
C ALA A 166 -14.76 16.97 17.15
N ALA A 167 -14.27 17.28 18.34
CA ALA A 167 -15.10 17.67 19.45
C ALA A 167 -15.91 18.87 18.98
N SER A 168 -17.20 18.66 18.73
CA SER A 168 -18.15 19.74 18.54
C SER A 168 -18.33 20.43 19.89
N THR A 169 -17.43 21.35 20.21
CA THR A 169 -17.69 22.35 21.24
C THR A 169 -18.68 23.34 20.65
N ARG A 170 -19.98 23.04 20.81
CA ARG A 170 -20.99 24.11 20.84
C ARG A 170 -20.75 24.88 22.13
N VAL A 171 -19.92 25.93 22.09
CA VAL A 171 -20.08 27.01 23.06
C VAL A 171 -21.34 27.75 22.63
N GLY A 172 -22.44 27.43 23.30
CA GLY A 172 -23.64 28.26 23.23
C GLY A 172 -23.28 29.63 23.79
N LEU A 173 -23.14 30.61 22.90
CA LEU A 173 -23.25 32.01 23.28
C LEU A 173 -24.75 32.26 23.51
N ALA A 174 -25.23 31.96 24.71
CA ALA A 174 -26.54 32.39 25.14
C ALA A 174 -26.46 33.87 25.47
N ASP A 175 -27.27 34.65 24.76
CA ASP A 175 -27.57 36.05 24.99
C ASP A 175 -27.83 36.33 26.48
N VAL A 176 -26.98 37.16 27.08
CA VAL A 176 -27.32 37.85 28.32
C VAL A 176 -28.10 39.09 27.93
N LYS A 177 -29.43 38.95 27.86
CA LYS A 177 -30.37 40.07 27.96
C LYS A 177 -31.13 39.97 29.28
N GLU A 178 -30.97 41.05 30.05
CA GLU A 178 -31.88 41.63 31.05
C GLU A 178 -32.07 40.93 32.41
N ALA A 179 -31.53 41.60 33.45
CA ALA A 179 -32.31 42.01 34.63
C ALA A 179 -31.54 43.08 35.43
N GLY A 180 -32.12 44.27 35.61
CA GLY A 180 -31.72 45.26 36.64
C GLY A 180 -31.24 46.60 36.09
#